data_AF-A0AA38Q1I6-F1
#
_entry.id   AF-A0AA38Q1I6-F1
#
_cell.length_a   1.000
_cell.length_b   1.000
_cell.length_c   1.000
_cell.angle_alpha   90.00
_cell.angle_beta   90.00
_cell.angle_gamma   90.00
#
_symmetry.space_group_name_H-M   'P 1'
#
loop_
_entity.id
_entity.type
_entity.pdbx_description
1 polymer ?
#
loop_
_entity_poly.entity_id
_entity_poly.type
_entity_poly.pdbx_seq_one_letter_code
_entity_poly.pdbx_strand_id
1 'polypeptide(L)'
;MAKDTVEGIYGRLLAALNSCDAFQNTDTLASAVERALSDASSNTTTSSENRRMKWEYLIKRDVFQHAMLEGKALASSNKEDAENYYKNLQDWLDLALVFTELGATEASYTFSVVQDLLETQTIPSCMKIFDWIERRSRDRTLRTIGSATATTTASPADLGSGRLTAGLQPQKGKALILLRMLNDLLRRLSKAGGETIGFSGRILTYLSQVFPLGERSGVNLRGEYGPTWEMPTKEANHITENADKDKDDFYNTFWSLQLPFSKPSVFATPNSPMTFAQFQDAVDKVLPVIKEATAKERAMMGAGRSAATMGPATLKRKRGHDEEMITEKPNGKPAEYFFAKFLTSPELLDLELADTHFRRQILFQLLIVLDHLLTHTKAEKAK
;
A
#
# COMPACT_ATOMS: atom_id res chain seq x y z
N MET A 1 27.82 47.02 -11.04
CA MET A 1 26.59 46.20 -11.03
C MET A 1 26.53 45.49 -9.68
N ALA A 2 25.46 45.69 -8.90
CA ALA A 2 25.29 44.96 -7.64
C ALA A 2 25.15 43.46 -7.97
N LYS A 3 25.96 42.61 -7.34
CA LYS A 3 25.84 41.15 -7.50
C LYS A 3 24.52 40.72 -6.87
N ASP A 4 23.69 40.05 -7.64
CA ASP A 4 22.45 39.49 -7.11
C ASP A 4 22.76 38.35 -6.13
N THR A 5 21.92 38.21 -5.10
CA THR A 5 21.96 37.04 -4.21
C THR A 5 21.11 35.92 -4.82
N VAL A 6 21.46 34.65 -4.53
CA VAL A 6 20.66 33.49 -4.94
C VAL A 6 19.22 33.61 -4.43
N GLU A 7 19.03 34.17 -3.24
CA GLU A 7 17.71 34.44 -2.65
C GLU A 7 16.90 35.45 -3.47
N GLY A 8 17.54 36.52 -3.96
CA GLY A 8 16.89 37.50 -4.82
C GLY A 8 16.46 36.90 -6.16
N ILE A 9 17.31 36.05 -6.75
CA ILE A 9 16.99 35.32 -8.00
C ILE A 9 15.82 34.35 -7.76
N TYR A 10 15.86 33.61 -6.65
CA TYR A 10 14.78 32.71 -6.26
C TYR A 10 13.45 33.46 -6.05
N GLY A 11 13.47 34.63 -5.38
CA GLY A 11 12.28 35.46 -5.20
C GLY A 11 11.68 35.93 -6.54
N ARG A 12 12.53 36.30 -7.51
CA ARG A 12 12.06 36.65 -8.87
C ARG A 12 11.49 35.45 -9.61
N LEU A 13 12.09 34.27 -9.46
CA LEU A 13 11.54 33.02 -10.02
C LEU A 13 10.13 32.79 -9.47
N LEU A 14 9.94 32.84 -8.15
CA LEU A 14 8.61 32.65 -7.55
C LEU A 14 7.58 33.67 -8.05
N ALA A 15 7.97 34.95 -8.17
CA ALA A 15 7.08 35.98 -8.72
C ALA A 15 6.70 35.71 -10.19
N ALA A 16 7.64 35.20 -10.99
CA ALA A 16 7.37 34.82 -12.38
C ALA A 16 6.46 33.58 -12.46
N LEU A 17 6.64 32.60 -11.57
CA LEU A 17 5.81 31.39 -11.55
C LEU A 17 4.36 31.69 -11.15
N ASN A 18 4.16 32.57 -10.16
CA ASN A 18 2.83 32.98 -9.71
C ASN A 18 2.08 33.86 -10.73
N SER A 19 2.79 34.57 -11.62
CA SER A 19 2.15 35.45 -12.61
C SER A 19 1.81 34.77 -13.94
N CYS A 20 2.45 33.64 -14.26
CA CYS A 20 2.26 32.92 -15.53
C CYS A 20 1.46 31.61 -15.41
N ASP A 21 0.89 31.29 -14.24
CA ASP A 21 0.30 29.96 -13.98
C ASP A 21 1.27 28.82 -14.37
N ALA A 22 2.58 29.07 -14.29
CA ALA A 22 3.61 28.23 -14.90
C ALA A 22 3.69 26.83 -14.27
N PHE A 23 3.14 26.66 -13.06
CA PHE A 23 3.01 25.35 -12.42
C PHE A 23 2.06 24.40 -13.17
N GLN A 24 1.13 24.92 -13.97
CA GLN A 24 0.20 24.10 -14.76
C GLN A 24 0.87 23.44 -15.96
N ASN A 25 1.98 23.99 -16.46
CA ASN A 25 2.72 23.43 -17.59
C ASN A 25 4.19 23.17 -17.23
N THR A 26 4.54 21.89 -17.20
CA THR A 26 5.87 21.40 -16.82
C THR A 26 6.99 22.00 -17.68
N ASP A 27 6.77 22.23 -18.96
CA ASP A 27 7.79 22.80 -19.86
C ASP A 27 8.04 24.28 -19.56
N THR A 28 6.98 25.02 -19.19
CA THR A 28 7.09 26.42 -18.80
C THR A 28 7.80 26.58 -17.46
N LEU A 29 7.53 25.68 -16.51
CA LEU A 29 8.21 25.60 -15.23
C LEU A 29 9.71 25.30 -15.44
N ALA A 30 10.05 24.28 -16.23
CA ALA A 30 11.42 23.93 -16.55
C ALA A 30 12.18 25.11 -17.18
N SER A 31 11.58 25.75 -18.19
CA SER A 31 12.17 26.91 -18.87
C SER A 31 12.38 28.12 -17.94
N ALA A 32 11.50 28.30 -16.94
CA ALA A 32 11.66 29.37 -15.94
C ALA A 32 12.80 29.05 -14.96
N VAL A 33 12.89 27.80 -14.50
CA VAL A 33 13.98 27.34 -13.63
C VAL A 33 15.33 27.42 -14.34
N GLU A 34 15.44 26.99 -15.60
CA GLU A 34 16.66 27.09 -16.39
C GLU A 34 17.17 28.54 -16.50
N ARG A 35 16.26 29.49 -16.75
CA ARG A 35 16.60 30.93 -16.76
C ARG A 35 17.15 31.38 -15.40
N ALA A 36 16.50 31.00 -14.30
CA ALA A 36 16.98 31.33 -12.96
C ALA A 36 18.35 30.69 -12.63
N LEU A 37 18.60 29.47 -13.10
CA LEU A 37 19.89 28.78 -12.91
C LEU A 37 21.01 29.42 -13.73
N SER A 38 20.71 29.84 -14.97
CA SER A 38 21.62 30.60 -15.82
C SER A 38 21.97 31.95 -15.19
N ASP A 39 20.96 32.70 -14.73
CA ASP A 39 21.13 33.97 -14.04
C ASP A 39 21.98 33.82 -12.76
N ALA A 40 21.76 32.75 -12.00
CA ALA A 40 22.55 32.50 -10.80
C ALA A 40 24.00 32.13 -11.10
N SER A 41 24.26 31.52 -12.25
CA SER A 41 25.61 31.16 -12.68
C SER A 41 26.39 32.34 -13.23
N SER A 42 25.72 33.31 -13.86
CA SER A 42 26.33 34.52 -14.44
C SER A 42 26.45 35.68 -13.45
N ASN A 43 25.43 35.90 -12.61
CA ASN A 43 25.32 37.12 -11.79
C ASN A 43 25.76 36.96 -10.33
N THR A 44 26.07 35.75 -9.88
CA THR A 44 26.51 35.49 -8.49
C THR A 44 27.97 35.04 -8.44
N THR A 45 28.70 35.46 -7.41
CA THR A 45 30.08 34.97 -7.16
C THR A 45 30.16 33.83 -6.16
N THR A 46 29.03 33.18 -5.88
CA THR A 46 28.97 32.02 -4.99
C THR A 46 29.44 30.79 -5.76
N SER A 47 30.19 29.87 -5.14
CA SER A 47 30.58 28.60 -5.79
C SER A 47 29.36 27.76 -6.18
N SER A 48 29.51 26.87 -7.17
CA SER A 48 28.42 25.99 -7.63
C SER A 48 27.82 25.15 -6.50
N GLU A 49 28.65 24.62 -5.60
CA GLU A 49 28.23 23.82 -4.45
C GLU A 49 27.44 24.65 -3.42
N ASN A 50 27.91 25.87 -3.11
CA ASN A 50 27.18 26.77 -2.22
C ASN A 50 25.85 27.25 -2.83
N ARG A 51 25.78 27.38 -4.17
CA ARG A 51 24.50 27.66 -4.85
C ARG A 51 23.54 26.49 -4.71
N ARG A 52 24.00 25.25 -4.92
CA ARG A 52 23.21 24.03 -4.72
C ARG A 52 22.61 23.98 -3.32
N MET A 53 23.43 24.11 -2.28
CA MET A 53 22.96 24.10 -0.89
C MET A 53 21.92 25.20 -0.61
N LYS A 54 22.09 26.39 -1.21
CA LYS A 54 21.11 27.48 -1.11
C LYS A 54 19.79 27.15 -1.79
N TRP A 55 19.80 26.57 -2.99
CA TRP A 55 18.57 26.13 -3.66
C TRP A 55 17.83 25.08 -2.84
N GLU A 56 18.54 24.07 -2.36
CA GLU A 56 17.98 23.01 -1.53
C GLU A 56 17.37 23.55 -0.24
N TYR A 57 18.04 24.50 0.41
CA TYR A 57 17.51 25.17 1.59
C TYR A 57 16.25 25.99 1.28
N LEU A 58 16.27 26.83 0.25
CA LEU A 58 15.18 27.75 -0.07
C LEU A 58 13.90 27.00 -0.46
N ILE A 59 14.03 26.00 -1.33
CA ILE A 59 12.89 25.17 -1.76
C ILE A 59 12.33 24.40 -0.57
N LYS A 60 13.18 23.77 0.24
CA LYS A 60 12.74 23.02 1.42
C LYS A 60 12.06 23.95 2.43
N ARG A 61 12.61 25.13 2.70
CA ARG A 61 12.00 26.12 3.59
C ARG A 61 10.57 26.45 3.15
N ASP A 62 10.36 26.75 1.88
CA ASP A 62 9.04 27.18 1.39
C ASP A 62 8.04 26.03 1.34
N VAL A 63 8.47 24.81 0.97
CA VAL A 63 7.66 23.59 1.07
C VAL A 63 7.15 23.42 2.51
N PHE A 64 8.04 23.56 3.50
CA PHE A 64 7.67 23.37 4.91
C PHE A 64 6.85 24.53 5.47
N GLN A 65 7.10 25.78 5.04
CA GLN A 65 6.24 26.92 5.39
C GLN A 65 4.82 26.72 4.87
N HIS A 66 4.66 26.20 3.66
CA HIS A 66 3.35 25.83 3.13
C HIS A 66 2.76 24.66 3.90
N ALA A 67 3.55 23.62 4.20
CA ALA A 67 3.12 22.45 4.96
C ALA A 67 2.53 22.80 6.35
N MET A 68 3.06 23.83 7.01
CA MET A 68 2.53 24.34 8.29
C MET A 68 1.07 24.84 8.21
N LEU A 69 0.57 25.16 7.01
CA LEU A 69 -0.80 25.63 6.80
C LEU A 69 -1.83 24.50 6.76
N GLU A 70 -1.41 23.23 6.82
CA GLU A 70 -2.27 22.04 6.78
C GLU A 70 -3.44 22.16 7.76
N GLY A 71 -3.15 22.43 9.04
CA GLY A 71 -4.17 22.51 10.08
C GLY A 71 -5.23 23.58 9.81
N LYS A 72 -4.84 24.72 9.22
CA LYS A 72 -5.77 25.79 8.85
C LYS A 72 -6.61 25.41 7.63
N ALA A 73 -5.99 24.81 6.62
CA ALA A 73 -6.65 24.40 5.37
C ALA A 73 -7.62 23.22 5.56
N LEU A 74 -7.38 22.35 6.54
CA LEU A 74 -8.27 21.23 6.85
C LEU A 74 -9.35 21.60 7.88
N ALA A 75 -9.14 22.65 8.68
CA ALA A 75 -10.15 23.15 9.62
C ALA A 75 -11.22 24.03 8.95
N SER A 76 -10.95 24.60 7.78
CA SER A 76 -11.95 25.37 7.03
C SER A 76 -13.10 24.47 6.58
N SER A 77 -14.33 24.92 6.81
CA SER A 77 -15.53 24.19 6.40
C SER A 77 -15.68 24.10 4.86
N ASN A 78 -14.91 24.91 4.12
CA ASN A 78 -14.90 24.93 2.67
C ASN A 78 -13.92 23.89 2.11
N LYS A 79 -14.41 23.00 1.24
CA LYS A 79 -13.59 21.95 0.61
C LYS A 79 -12.58 22.51 -0.39
N GLU A 80 -12.89 23.66 -0.99
CA GLU A 80 -12.04 24.31 -1.99
C GLU A 80 -10.70 24.78 -1.40
N ASP A 81 -10.69 25.22 -0.13
CA ASP A 81 -9.48 25.65 0.56
C ASP A 81 -8.49 24.49 0.75
N ALA A 82 -9.01 23.30 1.07
CA ALA A 82 -8.21 22.09 1.17
C ALA A 82 -7.66 21.66 -0.20
N GLU A 83 -8.47 21.72 -1.26
CA GLU A 83 -8.04 21.40 -2.62
C GLU A 83 -6.95 22.35 -3.12
N ASN A 84 -7.11 23.65 -2.90
CA ASN A 84 -6.11 24.67 -3.24
C ASN A 84 -4.82 24.48 -2.44
N TYR A 85 -4.92 24.14 -1.15
CA TYR A 85 -3.76 23.79 -0.34
C TYR A 85 -2.96 22.63 -0.94
N TYR A 86 -3.63 21.53 -1.31
CA TYR A 86 -2.96 20.37 -1.91
C TYR A 86 -2.45 20.63 -3.32
N LYS A 87 -3.10 21.50 -4.10
CA LYS A 87 -2.61 21.92 -5.42
C LYS A 87 -1.30 22.68 -5.27
N ASN A 88 -1.27 23.70 -4.41
CA ASN A 88 -0.07 24.48 -4.14
C ASN A 88 1.06 23.61 -3.57
N LEU A 89 0.75 22.64 -2.71
CA LEU A 89 1.75 21.70 -2.19
C LEU A 89 2.38 20.86 -3.31
N GLN A 90 1.56 20.40 -4.27
CA GLN A 90 2.05 19.66 -5.43
C GLN A 90 2.93 20.53 -6.34
N ASP A 91 2.55 21.79 -6.54
CA ASP A 91 3.32 22.77 -7.30
C ASP A 91 4.72 22.99 -6.69
N TRP A 92 4.81 23.06 -5.35
CA TRP A 92 6.09 23.12 -4.64
C TRP A 92 6.94 21.86 -4.81
N LEU A 93 6.32 20.68 -4.77
CA LEU A 93 7.02 19.40 -5.01
C LEU A 93 7.48 19.27 -6.47
N ASP A 94 6.71 19.81 -7.41
CA ASP A 94 7.08 19.86 -8.83
C ASP A 94 8.25 20.80 -9.08
N LEU A 95 8.31 21.94 -8.39
CA LEU A 95 9.49 22.81 -8.40
C LEU A 95 10.72 22.05 -7.90
N ALA A 96 10.62 21.35 -6.76
CA ALA A 96 11.71 20.54 -6.22
C ALA A 96 12.16 19.42 -7.17
N LEU A 97 11.21 18.80 -7.89
CA LEU A 97 11.49 17.78 -8.90
C LEU A 97 12.23 18.36 -10.10
N VAL A 98 11.78 19.51 -10.65
CA VAL A 98 12.42 20.16 -11.80
C VAL A 98 13.85 20.60 -11.48
N PHE A 99 14.10 21.16 -10.29
CA PHE A 99 15.46 21.49 -9.84
C PHE A 99 16.36 20.25 -9.77
N THR A 100 15.80 19.10 -9.39
CA THR A 100 16.53 17.82 -9.33
C THR A 100 16.80 17.27 -10.72
N GLU A 101 15.85 17.39 -11.65
CA GLU A 101 16.01 16.95 -13.05
C GLU A 101 17.05 17.77 -13.80
N LEU A 102 17.12 19.08 -13.55
CA LEU A 102 18.12 19.98 -14.12
C LEU A 102 19.51 19.86 -13.45
N GLY A 103 19.66 18.96 -12.46
CA GLY A 103 20.93 18.74 -11.76
C GLY A 103 21.37 19.89 -10.84
N ALA A 104 20.45 20.79 -10.50
CA ALA A 104 20.73 21.92 -9.61
C ALA A 104 20.78 21.50 -8.13
N THR A 105 20.14 20.38 -7.77
CA THR A 105 20.10 19.76 -6.44
C THR A 105 20.65 18.33 -6.48
N GLU A 106 20.86 17.71 -5.32
CA GLU A 106 21.22 16.29 -5.23
C GLU A 106 20.16 15.41 -5.91
N ALA A 107 20.58 14.31 -6.54
CA ALA A 107 19.69 13.39 -7.25
C ALA A 107 18.58 12.78 -6.33
N SER A 108 18.84 12.64 -5.03
CA SER A 108 17.89 12.17 -4.01
C SER A 108 17.04 13.27 -3.38
N TYR A 109 17.30 14.54 -3.67
CA TYR A 109 16.73 15.68 -2.96
C TYR A 109 15.19 15.65 -2.90
N THR A 110 14.51 15.45 -4.03
CA THR A 110 13.04 15.37 -4.05
C THR A 110 12.51 14.26 -3.13
N PHE A 111 13.15 13.08 -3.12
CA PHE A 111 12.73 11.99 -2.23
C PHE A 111 12.98 12.33 -0.76
N SER A 112 14.09 12.99 -0.44
CA SER A 112 14.37 13.45 0.93
C SER A 112 13.34 14.48 1.41
N VAL A 113 12.98 15.46 0.57
CA VAL A 113 11.94 16.46 0.89
C VAL A 113 10.58 15.78 1.12
N VAL A 114 10.20 14.84 0.25
CA VAL A 114 8.94 14.10 0.38
C VAL A 114 8.95 13.21 1.63
N GLN A 115 10.08 12.58 1.96
CA GLN A 115 10.21 11.78 3.18
C GLN A 115 9.96 12.65 4.42
N ASP A 116 10.68 13.76 4.55
CA ASP A 116 10.54 14.66 5.69
C ASP A 116 9.11 15.26 5.77
N LEU A 117 8.49 15.51 4.61
CA LEU A 117 7.10 15.99 4.55
C LEU A 117 6.12 14.90 5.03
N LEU A 118 6.27 13.66 4.58
CA LEU A 118 5.41 12.57 5.02
C LEU A 118 5.53 12.35 6.53
N GLU A 119 6.72 12.48 7.12
CA GLU A 119 6.93 12.34 8.57
C GLU A 119 6.19 13.40 9.40
N THR A 120 5.96 14.60 8.85
CA THR A 120 5.34 15.73 9.58
C THR A 120 3.83 15.87 9.36
N GLN A 121 3.29 15.31 8.27
CA GLN A 121 1.90 15.50 7.86
C GLN A 121 0.95 14.42 8.41
N THR A 122 -0.36 14.73 8.46
CA THR A 122 -1.39 13.78 8.86
C THR A 122 -1.61 12.67 7.81
N ILE A 123 -2.27 11.57 8.19
CA ILE A 123 -2.52 10.44 7.27
C ILE A 123 -3.34 10.84 6.02
N PRO A 124 -4.42 11.64 6.13
CA PRO A 124 -5.14 12.13 4.94
C PRO A 124 -4.24 12.91 3.97
N SER A 125 -3.37 13.77 4.50
CA SER A 125 -2.40 14.52 3.69
C SER A 125 -1.35 13.61 3.07
N CYS A 126 -0.86 12.60 3.80
CA CYS A 126 0.05 11.59 3.27
C CYS A 126 -0.56 10.84 2.07
N MET A 127 -1.88 10.57 2.07
CA MET A 127 -2.57 9.97 0.93
C MET A 127 -2.53 10.88 -0.30
N LYS A 128 -2.74 12.19 -0.13
CA LYS A 128 -2.67 13.18 -1.22
C LYS A 128 -1.25 13.36 -1.76
N ILE A 129 -0.25 13.38 -0.88
CA ILE A 129 1.16 13.40 -1.26
C ILE A 129 1.51 12.12 -2.03
N PHE A 130 1.01 10.96 -1.60
CA PHE A 130 1.21 9.71 -2.32
C PHE A 130 0.54 9.69 -3.69
N ASP A 131 -0.65 10.29 -3.86
CA ASP A 131 -1.26 10.47 -5.18
C ASP A 131 -0.31 11.23 -6.12
N TRP A 132 0.42 12.25 -5.62
CA TRP A 132 1.43 12.98 -6.39
C TRP A 132 2.62 12.07 -6.76
N ILE A 133 3.12 11.27 -5.82
CA ILE A 133 4.20 10.29 -6.08
C ILE A 133 3.79 9.34 -7.21
N GLU A 134 2.58 8.77 -7.16
CA GLU A 134 2.09 7.86 -8.20
C GLU A 134 1.97 8.55 -9.56
N ARG A 135 1.43 9.79 -9.60
CA ARG A 135 1.30 10.55 -10.85
C ARG A 135 2.66 10.85 -11.48
N ARG A 136 3.62 11.38 -10.71
CA ARG A 136 4.95 11.75 -11.22
C ARG A 136 5.85 10.55 -11.53
N SER A 137 5.55 9.39 -10.96
CA SER A 137 6.22 8.13 -11.31
C SER A 137 5.68 7.49 -12.58
N ARG A 138 4.49 7.90 -13.06
CA ARG A 138 3.92 7.49 -14.35
C ARG A 138 4.14 8.53 -15.45
N ASP A 139 4.33 9.79 -15.08
CA ASP A 139 4.57 10.91 -15.99
C ASP A 139 5.90 10.75 -16.74
N ARG A 140 5.86 10.89 -18.08
CA ARG A 140 7.00 10.70 -19.00
C ARG A 140 7.37 11.96 -19.78
N THR A 141 6.66 13.07 -19.56
CA THR A 141 6.67 14.27 -20.43
C THR A 141 8.06 14.89 -20.63
N LEU A 142 8.90 15.00 -19.59
CA LEU A 142 10.18 15.71 -19.67
C LEU A 142 11.37 14.94 -20.26
N ARG A 143 11.24 13.66 -20.61
CA ARG A 143 12.36 12.91 -21.25
C ARG A 143 12.72 13.45 -22.64
N THR A 144 11.88 14.28 -23.25
CA THR A 144 12.07 14.77 -24.61
C THR A 144 13.03 15.96 -24.72
N ILE A 145 13.33 16.66 -23.63
CA ILE A 145 14.06 17.96 -23.69
C ILE A 145 15.58 17.81 -23.43
N GLY A 146 16.03 16.75 -22.76
CA GLY A 146 17.38 16.70 -22.18
C GLY A 146 18.44 15.76 -22.77
N SER A 147 18.20 14.99 -23.84
CA SER A 147 19.23 14.04 -24.33
C SER A 147 19.14 13.70 -25.82
N ALA A 148 19.82 14.49 -26.65
CA ALA A 148 20.28 14.07 -27.98
C ALA A 148 21.69 13.45 -27.95
N THR A 149 22.28 13.20 -26.77
CA THR A 149 23.67 12.74 -26.60
C THR A 149 23.83 11.65 -25.53
N ALA A 150 22.87 10.73 -25.40
CA ALA A 150 23.08 9.48 -24.65
C ALA A 150 23.48 8.35 -25.61
N THR A 151 24.80 8.18 -25.77
CA THR A 151 25.42 7.02 -26.40
C THR A 151 25.04 5.77 -25.60
N THR A 152 24.28 4.88 -26.25
CA THR A 152 24.34 3.41 -26.16
C THR A 152 24.70 2.78 -24.81
N THR A 153 23.69 2.53 -23.96
CA THR A 153 23.41 1.24 -23.26
C THR A 153 22.15 1.41 -22.40
N ALA A 154 20.99 1.59 -23.01
CA ALA A 154 19.73 1.52 -22.28
C ALA A 154 19.39 0.03 -22.06
N SER A 155 19.43 -0.42 -20.81
CA SER A 155 18.89 -1.73 -20.44
C SER A 155 17.37 -1.71 -20.70
N PRO A 156 16.75 -2.82 -21.15
CA PRO A 156 15.30 -2.92 -21.35
C PRO A 156 14.45 -2.51 -20.12
N ALA A 157 15.04 -2.45 -18.93
CA ALA A 157 14.40 -2.01 -17.69
C ALA A 157 14.11 -0.49 -17.61
N ASP A 158 14.80 0.36 -18.37
CA ASP A 158 14.65 1.83 -18.28
C ASP A 158 13.45 2.39 -19.08
N LEU A 159 12.75 1.51 -19.81
CA LEU A 159 11.59 1.88 -20.64
C LEU A 159 10.28 2.05 -19.82
N GLY A 160 10.33 1.79 -18.50
CA GLY A 160 9.18 1.82 -17.60
C GLY A 160 9.07 3.03 -16.67
N SER A 161 10.17 3.71 -16.36
CA SER A 161 10.27 4.66 -15.24
C SER A 161 9.82 6.07 -15.62
N GLY A 162 8.86 6.64 -14.90
CA GLY A 162 8.48 8.05 -15.03
C GLY A 162 9.51 9.00 -14.42
N ARG A 163 9.22 10.30 -14.47
CA ARG A 163 10.11 11.40 -14.04
C ARG A 163 10.72 11.17 -12.65
N LEU A 164 9.89 10.83 -11.67
CA LEU A 164 10.33 10.64 -10.29
C LEU A 164 11.20 9.37 -10.12
N THR A 165 10.94 8.31 -10.90
CA THR A 165 11.66 7.02 -10.84
C THR A 165 12.78 6.91 -11.87
N ALA A 166 13.11 8.00 -12.57
CA ALA A 166 14.18 8.01 -13.56
C ALA A 166 15.55 7.73 -12.90
N GLY A 167 16.27 6.75 -13.47
CA GLY A 167 17.59 6.33 -12.97
C GLY A 167 17.52 5.59 -11.62
N LEU A 168 16.36 5.07 -11.24
CA LEU A 168 16.20 4.28 -10.02
C LEU A 168 16.96 2.95 -10.15
N GLN A 169 18.01 2.78 -9.35
CA GLN A 169 18.77 1.54 -9.29
C GLN A 169 18.39 0.78 -8.01
N PRO A 170 17.91 -0.47 -8.12
CA PRO A 170 17.73 -1.36 -6.98
C PRO A 170 18.91 -1.32 -6.01
N GLN A 171 18.62 -1.32 -4.71
CA GLN A 171 19.62 -1.37 -3.62
C GLN A 171 20.59 -0.17 -3.52
N LYS A 172 20.40 0.92 -4.26
CA LYS A 172 21.28 2.12 -4.21
C LYS A 172 20.51 3.44 -4.27
N GLY A 173 21.09 4.48 -3.68
CA GLY A 173 20.66 5.88 -3.83
C GLY A 173 19.16 6.10 -3.58
N LYS A 174 18.48 6.69 -4.58
CA LYS A 174 17.05 7.05 -4.54
C LYS A 174 16.14 5.90 -4.13
N ALA A 175 16.49 4.67 -4.53
CA ALA A 175 15.68 3.48 -4.30
C ALA A 175 15.59 3.11 -2.81
N LEU A 176 16.70 3.28 -2.08
CA LEU A 176 16.74 3.02 -0.64
C LEU A 176 15.93 4.06 0.15
N ILE A 177 15.96 5.32 -0.28
CA ILE A 177 15.17 6.40 0.34
C ILE A 177 13.69 6.14 0.12
N LEU A 178 13.29 5.84 -1.12
CA LEU A 178 11.91 5.50 -1.44
C LEU A 178 11.41 4.29 -0.64
N LEU A 179 12.22 3.22 -0.57
CA LEU A 179 11.87 2.02 0.18
C LEU A 179 11.73 2.31 1.68
N ARG A 180 12.67 3.07 2.27
CA ARG A 180 12.60 3.47 3.68
C ARG A 180 11.34 4.29 3.95
N MET A 181 11.15 5.36 3.18
CA MET A 181 10.03 6.29 3.27
C MET A 181 8.67 5.56 3.21
N LEU A 182 8.49 4.66 2.23
CA LEU A 182 7.22 3.94 2.10
C LEU A 182 7.02 2.90 3.20
N ASN A 183 8.08 2.26 3.69
CA ASN A 183 7.99 1.35 4.84
C ASN A 183 7.69 2.10 6.15
N ASP A 184 8.26 3.29 6.35
CA ASP A 184 7.93 4.16 7.49
C ASP A 184 6.48 4.62 7.43
N LEU A 185 5.98 4.97 6.24
CA LEU A 185 4.58 5.28 6.04
C LEU A 185 3.68 4.08 6.35
N LEU A 186 4.00 2.87 5.85
CA LEU A 186 3.26 1.64 6.15
C LEU A 186 3.20 1.32 7.65
N ARG A 187 4.27 1.62 8.42
CA ARG A 187 4.29 1.47 9.88
C ARG A 187 3.35 2.44 10.60
N ARG A 188 3.13 3.63 10.04
CA ARG A 188 2.24 4.66 10.61
C ARG A 188 0.76 4.40 10.31
N LEU A 189 0.44 3.62 9.29
CA LEU A 189 -0.95 3.35 8.91
C LEU A 189 -1.65 2.42 9.90
N SER A 190 -2.89 2.78 10.26
CA SER A 190 -3.75 1.92 11.05
C SER A 190 -4.09 0.64 10.28
N LYS A 191 -4.06 -0.50 11.00
CA LYS A 191 -4.43 -1.82 10.48
C LYS A 191 -5.93 -2.13 10.61
N ALA A 192 -6.74 -1.16 11.03
CA ALA A 192 -8.15 -1.37 11.40
C ALA A 192 -9.17 -0.58 10.54
N GLY A 193 -8.74 0.41 9.75
CA GLY A 193 -9.64 1.22 8.92
C GLY A 193 -9.66 0.78 7.46
N GLY A 194 -10.84 0.69 6.84
CA GLY A 194 -10.96 0.33 5.42
C GLY A 194 -10.18 1.28 4.49
N GLU A 195 -10.20 2.58 4.77
CA GLU A 195 -9.45 3.59 4.01
C GLU A 195 -7.92 3.42 4.17
N THR A 196 -7.44 3.16 5.38
CA THR A 196 -6.00 2.95 5.63
C THR A 196 -5.50 1.60 5.10
N ILE A 197 -6.35 0.57 5.10
CA ILE A 197 -6.06 -0.74 4.48
C ILE A 197 -5.96 -0.58 2.95
N GLY A 198 -6.93 0.10 2.34
CA GLY A 198 -6.90 0.40 0.91
C GLY A 198 -5.64 1.20 0.53
N PHE A 199 -5.27 2.19 1.36
CA PHE A 199 -4.05 2.96 1.15
C PHE A 199 -2.77 2.13 1.29
N SER A 200 -2.68 1.25 2.30
CA SER A 200 -1.56 0.30 2.44
C SER A 200 -1.42 -0.60 1.21
N GLY A 201 -2.55 -1.09 0.67
CA GLY A 201 -2.58 -1.86 -0.56
C GLY A 201 -2.07 -1.08 -1.78
N ARG A 202 -2.40 0.21 -1.89
CA ARG A 202 -1.86 1.10 -2.94
C ARG A 202 -0.34 1.26 -2.82
N ILE A 203 0.17 1.48 -1.61
CA ILE A 203 1.63 1.59 -1.37
C ILE A 203 2.35 0.30 -1.77
N LEU A 204 1.85 -0.86 -1.34
CA LEU A 204 2.44 -2.16 -1.67
C LEU A 204 2.39 -2.45 -3.18
N THR A 205 1.29 -2.09 -3.84
CA THR A 205 1.14 -2.21 -5.30
C THR A 205 2.11 -1.29 -6.04
N TYR A 206 2.31 -0.08 -5.53
CA TYR A 206 3.29 0.85 -6.11
C TYR A 206 4.72 0.34 -5.94
N LEU A 207 5.07 -0.19 -4.76
CA LEU A 207 6.38 -0.80 -4.52
C LEU A 207 6.65 -1.96 -5.50
N SER A 208 5.68 -2.83 -5.75
CA SER A 208 5.84 -3.95 -6.70
C SER A 208 5.90 -3.52 -8.18
N GLN A 209 5.39 -2.33 -8.51
CA GLN A 209 5.51 -1.74 -9.85
C GLN A 209 6.88 -1.10 -10.09
N VAL A 210 7.45 -0.48 -9.06
CA VAL A 210 8.70 0.29 -9.16
C VAL A 210 9.93 -0.61 -9.04
N PHE A 211 9.86 -1.65 -8.20
CA PHE A 211 10.97 -2.58 -7.99
C PHE A 211 10.79 -3.85 -8.83
N PRO A 212 11.83 -4.33 -9.54
CA PRO A 212 11.75 -5.59 -10.29
C PRO A 212 11.39 -6.78 -9.38
N LEU A 213 10.55 -7.69 -9.86
CA LEU A 213 10.07 -8.85 -9.08
C LEU A 213 11.19 -9.80 -8.59
N GLY A 214 12.34 -9.80 -9.27
CA GLY A 214 13.51 -10.60 -8.87
C GLY A 214 14.39 -9.93 -7.81
N GLU A 215 14.02 -8.75 -7.32
CA GLU A 215 14.81 -8.04 -6.32
C GLU A 215 14.62 -8.65 -4.92
N ARG A 216 15.73 -8.82 -4.20
CA ARG A 216 15.77 -9.39 -2.84
C ARG A 216 14.84 -8.69 -1.84
N SER A 217 14.56 -7.40 -2.04
CA SER A 217 13.67 -6.60 -1.18
C SER A 217 12.19 -6.92 -1.39
N GLY A 218 11.81 -7.41 -2.57
CA GLY A 218 10.43 -7.77 -2.93
C GLY A 218 10.07 -9.23 -2.65
N VAL A 219 11.01 -10.04 -2.16
CA VAL A 219 10.81 -11.46 -1.88
C VAL A 219 11.05 -11.80 -0.42
N ASN A 220 10.20 -12.66 0.15
CA ASN A 220 10.34 -13.15 1.51
C ASN A 220 11.40 -14.27 1.60
N LEU A 221 12.68 -13.92 1.42
CA LEU A 221 13.79 -14.89 1.42
C LEU A 221 13.97 -15.62 2.76
N ARG A 222 13.56 -14.98 3.87
CA ARG A 222 13.63 -15.57 5.19
C ARG A 222 12.47 -16.52 5.49
N GLY A 223 11.42 -16.50 4.66
CA GLY A 223 10.20 -17.25 4.93
C GLY A 223 9.55 -16.86 6.25
N GLU A 224 9.69 -15.60 6.66
CA GLU A 224 9.06 -15.12 7.89
C GLU A 224 7.53 -15.14 7.70
N TYR A 225 6.85 -15.81 8.62
CA TYR A 225 5.39 -15.83 8.63
C TYR A 225 4.83 -14.51 9.17
N GLY A 226 3.55 -14.26 8.91
CA GLY A 226 2.82 -13.12 9.47
C GLY A 226 2.73 -13.15 11.00
N PRO A 227 1.99 -12.20 11.60
CA PRO A 227 1.78 -12.20 13.04
C PRO A 227 1.21 -13.54 13.51
N THR A 228 1.73 -14.04 14.63
CA THR A 228 1.27 -15.29 15.23
C THR A 228 -0.21 -15.19 15.57
N TRP A 229 -0.98 -16.22 15.26
CA TRP A 229 -2.34 -16.34 15.76
C TRP A 229 -2.34 -16.39 17.29
N GLU A 230 -3.10 -15.50 17.90
CA GLU A 230 -3.38 -15.50 19.34
C GLU A 230 -4.83 -15.92 19.53
N MET A 231 -5.08 -16.81 20.48
CA MET A 231 -6.45 -17.22 20.78
C MET A 231 -7.26 -16.00 21.26
N PRO A 232 -8.49 -15.81 20.76
CA PRO A 232 -9.37 -14.77 21.24
C PRO A 232 -9.60 -14.90 22.74
N THR A 233 -9.35 -13.83 23.51
CA THR A 233 -9.72 -13.77 24.92
C THR A 233 -11.24 -13.64 25.04
N LYS A 234 -11.90 -14.57 25.73
CA LYS A 234 -13.32 -14.45 26.04
C LYS A 234 -13.53 -13.24 26.96
N GLU A 235 -14.39 -12.30 26.59
CA GLU A 235 -14.86 -11.29 27.53
C GLU A 235 -15.64 -11.98 28.66
N ALA A 236 -15.38 -11.61 29.91
CA ALA A 236 -15.72 -12.37 31.12
C ALA A 236 -17.23 -12.39 31.49
N ASN A 237 -18.13 -12.23 30.54
CA ASN A 237 -19.56 -12.15 30.78
C ASN A 237 -20.27 -13.27 30.03
N HIS A 238 -20.38 -14.44 30.66
CA HIS A 238 -21.50 -15.41 30.59
C HIS A 238 -20.99 -16.78 31.07
N ILE A 239 -21.30 -17.13 32.32
CA ILE A 239 -21.18 -18.51 32.83
C ILE A 239 -22.61 -19.05 32.91
N THR A 240 -22.98 -19.94 31.99
CA THR A 240 -24.16 -20.80 32.11
C THR A 240 -23.75 -22.26 31.97
N GLU A 241 -24.33 -23.12 32.82
CA GLU A 241 -23.81 -24.45 33.10
C GLU A 241 -24.05 -25.48 31.96
N ASN A 242 -23.00 -26.26 31.72
CA ASN A 242 -22.90 -27.52 30.95
C ASN A 242 -23.24 -27.51 29.45
N ALA A 243 -24.29 -26.85 28.97
CA ALA A 243 -24.57 -26.76 27.53
C ALA A 243 -23.60 -25.82 26.79
N ASP A 244 -23.07 -24.82 27.49
CA ASP A 244 -22.01 -23.93 26.97
C ASP A 244 -20.65 -24.63 26.88
N LYS A 245 -20.40 -25.69 27.67
CA LYS A 245 -19.07 -26.32 27.69
C LYS A 245 -18.73 -27.02 26.38
N ASP A 246 -19.67 -27.78 25.81
CA ASP A 246 -19.42 -28.48 24.53
C ASP A 246 -19.27 -27.47 23.37
N LYS A 247 -20.05 -26.38 23.39
CA LYS A 247 -19.92 -25.29 22.42
C LYS A 247 -18.60 -24.55 22.57
N ASP A 248 -18.20 -24.29 23.81
CA ASP A 248 -16.93 -23.68 24.15
C ASP A 248 -15.73 -24.54 23.75
N ASP A 249 -15.82 -25.85 23.98
CA ASP A 249 -14.79 -26.82 23.61
C ASP A 249 -14.67 -26.91 22.08
N PHE A 250 -15.80 -26.91 21.36
CA PHE A 250 -15.80 -26.85 19.91
C PHE A 250 -15.22 -25.52 19.41
N TYR A 251 -15.63 -24.38 19.95
CA TYR A 251 -15.11 -23.06 19.60
C TYR A 251 -13.58 -22.98 19.79
N ASN A 252 -13.09 -23.45 20.94
CA ASN A 252 -11.66 -23.50 21.24
C ASN A 252 -10.92 -24.44 20.28
N THR A 253 -11.49 -25.62 20.00
CA THR A 253 -10.93 -26.58 19.05
C THR A 253 -10.87 -25.98 17.63
N PHE A 254 -11.94 -25.35 17.19
CA PHE A 254 -12.05 -24.73 15.87
C PHE A 254 -11.00 -23.64 15.67
N TRP A 255 -10.92 -22.69 16.60
CA TRP A 255 -9.95 -21.58 16.51
C TRP A 255 -8.51 -21.99 16.82
N SER A 256 -8.28 -23.14 17.46
CA SER A 256 -6.92 -23.69 17.61
C SER A 256 -6.28 -24.04 16.27
N LEU A 257 -7.08 -24.40 15.25
CA LEU A 257 -6.62 -24.70 13.89
C LEU A 257 -5.95 -23.50 13.21
N GLN A 258 -6.29 -22.29 13.64
CA GLN A 258 -5.76 -21.08 13.01
C GLN A 258 -4.27 -20.85 13.29
N LEU A 259 -3.75 -21.43 14.38
CA LEU A 259 -2.33 -21.38 14.68
C LEU A 259 -1.48 -22.11 13.63
N PRO A 260 -1.67 -23.41 13.35
CA PRO A 260 -0.94 -24.10 12.30
C PRO A 260 -1.23 -23.53 10.91
N PHE A 261 -2.42 -22.96 10.65
CA PHE A 261 -2.70 -22.24 9.40
C PHE A 261 -1.84 -20.98 9.23
N SER A 262 -1.63 -20.21 10.30
CA SER A 262 -0.77 -19.01 10.27
C SER A 262 0.72 -19.33 10.24
N LYS A 263 1.13 -20.44 10.87
CA LYS A 263 2.54 -20.82 11.03
C LYS A 263 2.73 -22.34 11.03
N PRO A 264 2.83 -22.97 9.84
CA PRO A 264 3.05 -24.42 9.71
C PRO A 264 4.35 -24.91 10.36
N SER A 265 5.34 -24.03 10.58
CA SER A 265 6.60 -24.39 11.25
C SER A 265 6.41 -24.83 12.70
N VAL A 266 5.21 -24.60 13.28
CA VAL A 266 4.84 -25.09 14.61
C VAL A 266 5.07 -26.58 14.76
N PHE A 267 4.91 -27.39 13.71
CA PHE A 267 5.12 -28.83 13.82
C PHE A 267 6.59 -29.26 13.90
N ALA A 268 7.53 -28.38 13.57
CA ALA A 268 8.96 -28.68 13.51
C ALA A 268 9.75 -28.18 14.73
N THR A 269 9.13 -27.45 15.66
CA THR A 269 9.83 -26.81 16.77
C THR A 269 9.74 -27.68 18.03
N PRO A 270 10.82 -27.82 18.84
CA PRO A 270 10.72 -28.46 20.15
C PRO A 270 9.89 -27.58 21.11
N ASN A 271 8.98 -28.18 21.90
CA ASN A 271 8.02 -27.49 22.80
C ASN A 271 6.95 -26.66 22.09
N SER A 272 6.37 -27.19 21.02
CA SER A 272 5.32 -26.50 20.27
C SER A 272 4.01 -26.33 21.03
N PRO A 273 3.30 -25.21 20.81
CA PRO A 273 1.96 -24.99 21.36
C PRO A 273 0.90 -25.97 20.85
N MET A 274 1.16 -26.65 19.72
CA MET A 274 0.30 -27.69 19.17
C MET A 274 1.14 -28.77 18.48
N THR A 275 0.83 -30.03 18.77
CA THR A 275 1.43 -31.18 18.08
C THR A 275 0.66 -31.55 16.82
N PHE A 276 1.29 -32.30 15.90
CA PHE A 276 0.61 -32.79 14.70
C PHE A 276 -0.57 -33.72 15.02
N ALA A 277 -0.46 -34.55 16.08
CA ALA A 277 -1.56 -35.41 16.53
C ALA A 277 -2.76 -34.60 17.02
N GLN A 278 -2.52 -33.56 17.84
CA GLN A 278 -3.59 -32.66 18.29
C GLN A 278 -4.23 -31.90 17.12
N PHE A 279 -3.44 -31.54 16.10
CA PHE A 279 -3.97 -30.94 14.87
C PHE A 279 -4.87 -31.89 14.10
N GLN A 280 -4.45 -33.15 13.94
CA GLN A 280 -5.26 -34.18 13.31
C GLN A 280 -6.57 -34.39 14.08
N ASP A 281 -6.52 -34.53 15.41
CA ASP A 281 -7.70 -34.68 16.26
C ASP A 281 -8.66 -33.49 16.13
N ALA A 282 -8.11 -32.26 16.04
CA ALA A 282 -8.91 -31.06 15.84
C ALA A 282 -9.59 -31.03 14.47
N VAL A 283 -8.87 -31.42 13.40
CA VAL A 283 -9.42 -31.52 12.04
C VAL A 283 -10.51 -32.60 11.98
N ASP A 284 -10.29 -33.76 12.60
CA ASP A 284 -11.24 -34.88 12.64
C ASP A 284 -12.54 -34.50 13.39
N LYS A 285 -12.47 -33.56 14.34
CA LYS A 285 -13.64 -32.98 15.02
C LYS A 285 -14.36 -31.90 14.18
N VAL A 286 -13.63 -31.03 13.50
CA VAL A 286 -14.20 -29.86 12.78
C VAL A 286 -14.76 -30.23 11.41
N LEU A 287 -14.09 -31.13 10.67
CA LEU A 287 -14.46 -31.46 9.30
C LEU A 287 -15.87 -32.08 9.15
N PRO A 288 -16.33 -32.96 10.05
CA PRO A 288 -17.71 -33.47 10.02
C PRO A 288 -18.76 -32.35 10.13
N VAL A 289 -18.54 -31.36 10.99
CA VAL A 289 -19.45 -30.23 11.19
C VAL A 289 -19.55 -29.37 9.93
N ILE A 290 -18.41 -29.07 9.29
CA ILE A 290 -18.38 -28.35 8.00
C ILE A 290 -19.11 -29.14 6.90
N LYS A 291 -18.92 -30.47 6.88
CA LYS A 291 -19.59 -31.35 5.91
C LYS A 291 -21.10 -31.38 6.12
N GLU A 292 -21.57 -31.44 7.35
CA GLU A 292 -22.99 -31.39 7.70
C GLU A 292 -23.62 -30.05 7.29
N ALA A 293 -23.00 -28.93 7.64
CA ALA A 293 -23.46 -27.59 7.23
C ALA A 293 -23.58 -27.48 5.71
N THR A 294 -22.62 -28.06 4.97
CA THR A 294 -22.63 -28.11 3.50
C THR A 294 -23.72 -29.00 2.92
N ALA A 295 -24.01 -30.13 3.55
CA ALA A 295 -25.14 -30.98 3.16
C ALA A 295 -26.47 -30.26 3.43
N LYS A 296 -26.60 -29.58 4.58
CA LYS A 296 -27.80 -28.85 4.99
C LYS A 296 -28.14 -27.72 4.02
N GLU A 297 -27.17 -26.87 3.68
CA GLU A 297 -27.35 -25.82 2.68
C GLU A 297 -27.71 -26.37 1.30
N ARG A 298 -27.04 -27.43 0.83
CA ARG A 298 -27.38 -28.09 -0.45
C ARG A 298 -28.80 -28.64 -0.47
N ALA A 299 -29.28 -29.17 0.65
CA ALA A 299 -30.65 -29.62 0.79
C ALA A 299 -31.64 -28.44 0.74
N MET A 300 -31.28 -27.31 1.35
CA MET A 300 -32.09 -26.08 1.38
C MET A 300 -32.13 -25.35 0.03
N MET A 301 -31.06 -25.41 -0.78
CA MET A 301 -31.02 -24.86 -2.15
C MET A 301 -31.74 -25.73 -3.19
N GLY A 302 -32.32 -26.86 -2.79
CA GLY A 302 -33.05 -27.80 -3.65
C GLY A 302 -32.13 -28.71 -4.47
N ALA A 303 -32.43 -30.01 -4.45
CA ALA A 303 -31.74 -31.06 -5.19
C ALA A 303 -32.05 -31.05 -6.71
N GLY A 304 -31.98 -29.88 -7.37
CA GLY A 304 -32.64 -29.63 -8.65
C GLY A 304 -31.80 -29.07 -9.79
N ARG A 305 -30.46 -29.10 -9.73
CA ARG A 305 -29.61 -28.85 -10.91
C ARG A 305 -28.49 -29.87 -11.00
N SER A 306 -28.83 -31.04 -11.56
CA SER A 306 -27.85 -32.05 -11.97
C SER A 306 -26.80 -31.45 -12.91
N ALA A 307 -25.54 -31.77 -12.66
CA ALA A 307 -24.36 -31.37 -13.43
C ALA A 307 -24.29 -31.92 -14.88
N ALA A 308 -25.40 -32.45 -15.40
CA ALA A 308 -25.45 -33.17 -16.68
C ALA A 308 -26.13 -32.40 -17.84
N THR A 309 -26.64 -31.18 -17.61
CA THR A 309 -27.29 -30.38 -18.66
C THR A 309 -26.56 -29.07 -18.94
N MET A 310 -25.23 -29.14 -19.11
CA MET A 310 -24.44 -28.04 -19.68
C MET A 310 -24.05 -28.41 -21.11
N GLY A 311 -24.98 -28.26 -22.05
CA GLY A 311 -24.59 -27.96 -23.44
C GLY A 311 -23.85 -26.61 -23.47
N PRO A 312 -23.01 -26.34 -24.49
CA PRO A 312 -22.20 -25.13 -24.53
C PRO A 312 -23.08 -23.92 -24.87
N ALA A 313 -23.74 -23.35 -23.88
CA ALA A 313 -24.42 -22.07 -24.02
C ALA A 313 -23.38 -20.95 -23.87
N THR A 314 -22.81 -20.55 -25.01
CA THR A 314 -22.25 -19.22 -25.18
C THR A 314 -23.32 -18.20 -24.83
N LEU A 315 -23.19 -17.49 -23.71
CA LEU A 315 -23.86 -16.20 -23.44
C LEU A 315 -23.29 -15.59 -22.14
N LYS A 316 -22.46 -14.57 -22.33
CA LYS A 316 -22.19 -13.43 -21.45
C LYS A 316 -22.81 -13.52 -20.04
N ARG A 317 -22.10 -14.10 -19.07
CA ARG A 317 -22.40 -13.88 -17.65
C ARG A 317 -21.96 -12.47 -17.25
N LYS A 318 -22.92 -11.54 -17.28
CA LYS A 318 -22.95 -10.41 -16.35
C LYS A 318 -22.94 -11.01 -14.94
N ARG A 319 -21.82 -10.89 -14.23
CA ARG A 319 -21.73 -11.17 -12.77
C ARG A 319 -22.69 -10.20 -12.07
N GLY A 320 -23.91 -10.64 -11.71
CA GLY A 320 -24.65 -10.08 -10.57
C GLY A 320 -24.04 -10.72 -9.32
N HIS A 321 -23.61 -10.00 -8.27
CA HIS A 321 -24.31 -8.99 -7.47
C HIS A 321 -25.62 -9.53 -6.89
N ASP A 322 -25.49 -10.43 -5.92
CA ASP A 322 -26.50 -10.94 -4.98
C ASP A 322 -25.66 -11.55 -3.83
N GLU A 323 -25.70 -11.20 -2.54
CA GLU A 323 -26.51 -10.32 -1.70
C GLU A 323 -25.57 -9.79 -0.59
N GLU A 324 -25.49 -8.47 -0.40
CA GLU A 324 -24.83 -7.86 0.76
C GLU A 324 -25.86 -7.05 1.55
N MET A 325 -25.78 -7.05 2.87
CA MET A 325 -26.65 -6.23 3.73
C MET A 325 -26.34 -4.74 3.51
N ILE A 326 -27.09 -4.10 2.60
CA ILE A 326 -27.04 -2.67 2.34
C ILE A 326 -27.79 -1.95 3.46
N THR A 327 -27.07 -1.23 4.33
CA THR A 327 -27.66 -0.17 5.15
C THR A 327 -27.25 1.18 4.58
N GLU A 328 -28.24 2.00 4.23
CA GLU A 328 -28.03 3.29 3.56
C GLU A 328 -27.45 4.33 4.55
N LYS A 329 -26.33 4.95 4.19
CA LYS A 329 -25.90 6.26 4.71
C LYS A 329 -26.45 7.38 3.81
N PRO A 330 -26.56 8.64 4.28
CA PRO A 330 -27.26 9.72 3.59
C PRO A 330 -26.55 10.26 2.33
N ASN A 331 -25.68 9.47 1.68
CA ASN A 331 -24.88 9.90 0.54
C ASN A 331 -24.79 8.86 -0.61
N GLY A 332 -25.82 8.01 -0.77
CA GLY A 332 -26.12 7.31 -2.04
C GLY A 332 -25.07 6.34 -2.60
N LYS A 333 -23.99 6.02 -1.85
CA LYS A 333 -23.05 4.96 -2.18
C LYS A 333 -23.30 3.78 -1.24
N PRO A 334 -23.54 2.55 -1.74
CA PRO A 334 -23.62 1.38 -0.86
C PRO A 334 -22.26 1.26 -0.15
N ALA A 335 -22.29 1.28 1.18
CA ALA A 335 -21.12 0.92 1.96
C ALA A 335 -20.99 -0.61 1.85
N GLU A 336 -20.16 -1.08 0.93
CA GLU A 336 -19.69 -2.46 0.90
C GLU A 336 -18.98 -2.70 2.24
N TYR A 337 -19.63 -3.41 3.17
CA TYR A 337 -19.04 -3.75 4.45
C TYR A 337 -18.00 -4.85 4.23
N PHE A 338 -16.75 -4.45 4.01
CA PHE A 338 -15.64 -5.36 3.82
C PHE A 338 -15.03 -5.78 5.16
N PHE A 339 -15.23 -7.04 5.54
CA PHE A 339 -14.59 -7.64 6.72
C PHE A 339 -13.22 -8.22 6.32
N ALA A 340 -12.14 -7.53 6.70
CA ALA A 340 -10.78 -7.95 6.37
C ALA A 340 -10.25 -9.10 7.25
N LYS A 341 -10.90 -9.39 8.38
CA LYS A 341 -10.51 -10.40 9.37
C LYS A 341 -11.74 -11.22 9.79
N PHE A 342 -11.51 -12.44 10.25
CA PHE A 342 -12.54 -13.30 10.83
C PHE A 342 -13.17 -12.68 12.08
N LEU A 343 -14.46 -12.93 12.29
CA LEU A 343 -15.18 -12.46 13.47
C LEU A 343 -15.11 -13.54 14.55
N THR A 344 -14.07 -13.44 15.37
CA THR A 344 -13.72 -14.48 16.34
C THR A 344 -14.55 -14.38 17.63
N SER A 345 -15.85 -14.15 17.52
CA SER A 345 -16.74 -14.11 18.67
C SER A 345 -17.45 -15.45 18.82
N PRO A 346 -17.57 -16.02 20.04
CA PRO A 346 -18.23 -17.31 20.26
C PRO A 346 -19.65 -17.40 19.72
N GLU A 347 -20.43 -16.33 19.88
CA GLU A 347 -21.83 -16.26 19.45
C GLU A 347 -22.00 -16.25 17.92
N LEU A 348 -20.97 -15.84 17.19
CA LEU A 348 -21.00 -15.67 15.74
C LEU A 348 -20.55 -16.93 14.99
N LEU A 349 -19.85 -17.86 15.63
CA LEU A 349 -19.27 -19.02 14.96
C LEU A 349 -20.34 -19.89 14.25
N ASP A 350 -21.49 -20.11 14.88
CA ASP A 350 -22.59 -20.88 14.27
C ASP A 350 -23.15 -20.18 13.01
N LEU A 351 -23.20 -18.84 13.02
CA LEU A 351 -23.64 -18.03 11.88
C LEU A 351 -22.58 -18.00 10.78
N GLU A 352 -21.31 -17.86 11.13
CA GLU A 352 -20.20 -17.93 10.18
C GLU A 352 -20.13 -19.30 9.50
N LEU A 353 -20.31 -20.39 10.25
CA LEU A 353 -20.34 -21.75 9.70
C LEU A 353 -21.53 -22.02 8.77
N ALA A 354 -22.62 -21.27 8.91
CA ALA A 354 -23.72 -21.33 7.95
C ALA A 354 -23.32 -20.74 6.58
N ASP A 355 -22.43 -19.76 6.54
CA ASP A 355 -21.94 -19.16 5.30
C ASP A 355 -21.06 -20.14 4.49
N THR A 356 -21.34 -20.24 3.20
CA THR A 356 -20.53 -20.99 2.23
C THR A 356 -19.13 -20.42 2.06
N HIS A 357 -18.97 -19.09 2.03
CA HIS A 357 -17.69 -18.45 1.77
C HIS A 357 -16.72 -18.70 2.93
N PHE A 358 -17.19 -18.56 4.17
CA PHE A 358 -16.42 -18.86 5.37
C PHE A 358 -15.93 -20.33 5.38
N ARG A 359 -16.83 -21.29 5.16
CA ARG A 359 -16.45 -22.72 5.07
C ARG A 359 -15.41 -22.98 3.98
N ARG A 360 -15.55 -22.35 2.81
CA ARG A 360 -14.55 -22.46 1.72
C ARG A 360 -13.20 -21.89 2.13
N GLN A 361 -13.17 -20.77 2.86
CA GLN A 361 -11.92 -20.17 3.34
C GLN A 361 -11.18 -21.10 4.30
N ILE A 362 -11.87 -21.73 5.25
CA ILE A 362 -11.27 -22.70 6.20
C ILE A 362 -10.73 -23.93 5.46
N LEU A 363 -11.52 -24.51 4.55
CA LEU A 363 -11.07 -25.66 3.75
C LEU A 363 -9.89 -25.31 2.85
N PHE A 364 -9.87 -24.09 2.30
CA PHE A 364 -8.75 -23.62 1.48
C PHE A 364 -7.47 -23.42 2.31
N GLN A 365 -7.58 -22.88 3.53
CA GLN A 365 -6.45 -22.79 4.47
C GLN A 365 -5.92 -24.19 4.83
N LEU A 366 -6.81 -25.14 5.09
CA LEU A 366 -6.43 -26.54 5.34
C LEU A 366 -5.68 -27.14 4.14
N LEU A 367 -6.17 -26.94 2.91
CA LEU A 367 -5.49 -27.41 1.70
C LEU A 367 -4.09 -26.80 1.55
N ILE A 368 -3.93 -25.49 1.78
CA ILE A 368 -2.62 -24.82 1.71
C ILE A 368 -1.64 -25.45 2.70
N VAL A 369 -2.08 -25.70 3.95
CA VAL A 369 -1.20 -26.31 4.96
C VAL A 369 -0.87 -27.75 4.62
N LEU A 370 -1.84 -28.55 4.19
CA LEU A 370 -1.58 -29.94 3.80
C LEU A 370 -0.60 -30.01 2.63
N ASP A 371 -0.77 -29.18 1.61
CA ASP A 371 0.16 -29.07 0.47
C ASP A 371 1.58 -28.66 0.95
N HIS A 372 1.66 -27.64 1.81
CA HIS A 372 2.94 -27.24 2.43
C HIS A 372 3.60 -28.40 3.18
N LEU A 373 2.87 -29.16 3.99
CA LEU A 373 3.41 -30.31 4.72
C LEU A 373 3.87 -31.44 3.80
N LEU A 374 3.20 -31.64 2.66
CA LEU A 374 3.60 -32.63 1.66
C LEU A 374 4.96 -32.30 1.03
N THR A 375 5.28 -31.01 0.83
CA THR A 375 6.61 -30.59 0.33
C THR A 375 7.76 -30.96 1.28
N HIS A 376 7.47 -31.18 2.57
CA HIS A 376 8.47 -31.56 3.57
C HIS A 376 8.66 -33.06 3.75
N THR A 377 7.91 -33.87 3.02
CA THR A 377 8.00 -35.33 3.07
C THR A 377 9.34 -35.81 2.52
N LYS A 378 9.79 -37.00 2.97
CA LYS A 378 11.05 -37.61 2.51
C LYS A 378 11.07 -37.85 0.99
N ALA A 379 9.91 -38.11 0.39
CA ALA A 379 9.76 -38.38 -1.04
C ALA A 379 9.94 -37.12 -1.90
N GLU A 380 9.36 -35.98 -1.49
CA GLU A 380 9.53 -34.71 -2.21
C GLU A 380 10.92 -34.10 -1.99
N LYS A 381 11.50 -34.24 -0.79
CA LYS A 381 12.89 -33.80 -0.52
C LYS A 381 13.96 -34.58 -1.29
N ALA A 382 13.61 -35.74 -1.85
CA ALA A 382 14.50 -36.58 -2.63
C ALA A 382 14.42 -36.31 -4.15
N LYS A 383 13.48 -35.47 -4.59
CA LYS A 383 13.44 -34.91 -5.95
C LYS A 383 14.27 -33.64 -6.01
#